data_AF-A0A699HRY5-F1
#
_entry.id   AF-A0A699HRY5-F1
#
_cell.length_a   1.000
_cell.length_b   1.000
_cell.length_c   1.000
_cell.angle_alpha   90.00
_cell.angle_beta   90.00
_cell.angle_gamma   90.00
#
_symmetry.space_group_name_H-M   'P 1'
#
loop_
_entity.id
_entity.type
_entity.pdbx_description
1 polymer ?
#
loop_
_entity_poly.entity_id
_entity_poly.type
_entity_poly.pdbx_seq_one_letter_code
_entity_poly.pdbx_strand_id
1 'polypeptide(L)'
;MPEKSSPYNSLVFKDQYLEISTSLPQDASLYGLGENTQPHGIKLHPNDPYTLWTTDQSAINLNMDLYGSHPVYMDLRNVGGEAKAHGVLLLNSNGMDVVYRGTSLTYKVIGGVYDFYFFSGPSPLDVVDQYTQLIGRPAPMPYWSLGEYYL
;
A
#
# COMPACT_ATOMS: atom_id res chain seq x y z
N MET A 1 -11.91 -28.75 22.56
CA MET A 1 -12.42 -27.89 21.48
C MET A 1 -11.25 -27.06 21.00
N PRO A 2 -10.76 -27.19 19.76
CA PRO A 2 -9.64 -26.37 19.32
C PRO A 2 -10.12 -24.93 19.21
N GLU A 3 -9.40 -24.03 19.88
CA GLU A 3 -9.58 -22.59 19.83
C GLU A 3 -9.48 -22.15 18.37
N LYS A 4 -10.53 -21.54 17.81
CA LYS A 4 -10.44 -20.90 16.49
C LYS A 4 -9.39 -19.79 16.63
N SER A 5 -8.17 -20.02 16.15
CA SER A 5 -7.19 -18.93 16.06
C SER A 5 -7.82 -17.85 15.20
N SER A 6 -8.07 -16.69 15.80
CA SER A 6 -8.49 -15.54 15.00
C SER A 6 -7.37 -15.27 14.00
N PRO A 7 -7.67 -15.08 12.71
CA PRO A 7 -6.66 -14.68 11.71
C PRO A 7 -6.11 -13.27 11.94
N TYR A 8 -6.40 -12.66 13.09
CA TYR A 8 -6.15 -11.27 13.46
C TYR A 8 -5.13 -11.22 14.58
N ASN A 9 -4.09 -10.40 14.41
CA ASN A 9 -3.18 -10.09 15.49
C ASN A 9 -3.75 -8.94 16.33
N SER A 10 -3.51 -8.99 17.64
CA SER A 10 -3.86 -7.88 18.52
C SER A 10 -3.03 -6.64 18.17
N LEU A 11 -3.59 -5.45 18.39
CA LEU A 11 -2.83 -4.21 18.25
C LEU A 11 -1.62 -4.25 19.20
N VAL A 12 -0.41 -4.12 18.67
CA VAL A 12 0.83 -4.03 19.45
C VAL A 12 1.42 -2.65 19.26
N PHE A 13 1.72 -1.98 20.38
CA PHE A 13 2.39 -0.68 20.38
C PHE A 13 3.61 -0.74 21.30
N LYS A 14 4.78 -0.89 20.71
CA LYS A 14 6.09 -0.86 21.39
C LYS A 14 6.98 0.14 20.66
N ASP A 15 8.02 0.59 21.36
CA ASP A 15 8.96 1.61 20.88
C ASP A 15 9.54 1.30 19.47
N GLN A 16 9.92 0.04 19.25
CA GLN A 16 10.49 -0.43 17.97
C GLN A 16 9.63 -1.51 17.29
N TYR A 17 8.36 -1.64 17.70
CA TYR A 17 7.47 -2.62 17.10
C TYR A 17 6.01 -2.20 17.23
N LEU A 18 5.44 -1.81 16.09
CA LEU A 18 4.05 -1.47 15.93
C LEU A 18 3.42 -2.53 15.02
N GLU A 19 2.38 -3.21 15.48
CA GLU A 19 1.63 -4.19 14.70
C GLU A 19 0.13 -3.90 14.72
N ILE A 20 -0.47 -3.74 13.54
CA ILE A 20 -1.93 -3.58 13.39
C ILE A 20 -2.42 -4.41 12.20
N SER A 21 -3.50 -5.15 12.42
CA SER A 21 -4.16 -5.96 11.39
C SER A 21 -5.54 -5.41 11.05
N THR A 22 -5.89 -5.42 9.77
CA THR A 22 -7.23 -5.12 9.27
C THR A 22 -7.80 -6.30 8.49
N SER A 23 -9.12 -6.49 8.56
CA SER A 23 -9.84 -7.51 7.81
C SER A 23 -10.24 -6.98 6.43
N LEU A 24 -10.04 -7.80 5.40
CA LEU A 24 -10.44 -7.48 4.03
C LEU A 24 -11.47 -8.49 3.53
N PRO A 25 -12.48 -8.05 2.76
CA PRO A 25 -13.42 -8.96 2.13
C PRO A 25 -12.74 -9.67 0.94
N GLN A 26 -13.27 -10.82 0.56
CA GLN A 26 -12.65 -11.69 -0.45
C GLN A 26 -12.68 -11.13 -1.88
N ASP A 27 -13.55 -10.14 -2.13
CA ASP A 27 -13.67 -9.42 -3.39
C ASP A 27 -12.76 -8.17 -3.48
N ALA A 28 -11.99 -7.88 -2.43
CA ALA A 28 -11.06 -6.75 -2.42
C ALA A 28 -9.91 -6.97 -3.43
N SER A 29 -9.71 -5.99 -4.30
CA SER A 29 -8.52 -5.91 -5.16
C SER A 29 -7.68 -4.73 -4.72
N LEU A 30 -6.52 -5.03 -4.14
CA LEU A 30 -5.59 -4.03 -3.63
C LEU A 30 -4.54 -3.65 -4.67
N TYR A 31 -4.16 -2.37 -4.69
CA TYR A 31 -3.14 -1.80 -5.57
C TYR A 31 -2.29 -0.82 -4.78
N GLY A 32 -0.96 -0.78 -4.99
CA GLY A 32 -0.06 0.17 -4.32
C GLY A 32 1.08 -0.52 -3.58
N LEU A 33 1.38 -0.07 -2.36
CA LEU A 33 2.48 -0.55 -1.50
C LEU A 33 3.82 -0.64 -2.24
N GLY A 34 4.18 0.44 -2.93
CA GLY A 34 5.43 0.55 -3.67
C GLY A 34 6.61 1.02 -2.79
N GLU A 35 7.84 0.97 -3.28
CA GLU A 35 8.25 0.55 -4.63
C GLU A 35 8.79 -0.89 -4.63
N ASN A 36 8.19 -1.76 -5.46
CA ASN A 36 8.59 -3.16 -5.63
C ASN A 36 8.21 -3.62 -7.05
N THR A 37 9.13 -4.29 -7.76
CA THR A 37 8.84 -4.93 -9.05
C THR A 37 8.13 -6.27 -8.83
N GLN A 38 6.85 -6.33 -9.17
CA GLN A 38 6.04 -7.54 -9.06
C GLN A 38 5.85 -8.24 -10.41
N PRO A 39 5.98 -9.58 -10.46
CA PRO A 39 5.81 -10.34 -11.71
C PRO A 39 4.38 -10.35 -12.24
N HIS A 40 3.39 -10.09 -11.37
CA HIS A 40 1.96 -10.16 -11.70
C HIS A 40 1.31 -8.78 -11.93
N GLY A 41 2.13 -7.73 -12.12
CA GLY A 41 1.67 -6.36 -12.34
C GLY A 41 1.43 -5.59 -11.03
N ILE A 42 0.60 -4.55 -11.09
CA ILE A 42 0.38 -3.60 -9.99
C ILE A 42 -0.62 -4.07 -8.92
N LYS A 43 -1.30 -5.20 -9.15
CA LYS A 43 -2.25 -5.77 -8.20
C LYS A 43 -1.48 -6.55 -7.14
N LEU A 44 -1.83 -6.35 -5.87
CA LEU A 44 -1.22 -7.10 -4.78
C LEU A 44 -1.76 -8.53 -4.72
N HIS A 45 -0.86 -9.47 -4.47
CA HIS A 45 -1.14 -10.90 -4.39
C HIS A 45 -0.96 -11.41 -2.95
N PRO A 46 -1.87 -12.29 -2.49
CA PRO A 46 -1.74 -12.88 -1.16
C PRO A 46 -0.43 -13.65 -0.99
N ASN A 47 0.21 -13.49 0.16
CA ASN A 47 1.46 -14.12 0.59
C ASN A 47 2.74 -13.64 -0.12
N ASP A 48 2.66 -12.61 -0.96
CA ASP A 48 3.85 -11.95 -1.48
C ASP A 48 4.44 -10.97 -0.42
N PRO A 49 5.77 -10.80 -0.39
CA PRO A 49 6.42 -9.88 0.53
C PRO A 49 6.30 -8.43 0.06
N TYR A 50 5.78 -7.55 0.92
CA TYR A 50 5.72 -6.11 0.71
C TYR A 50 6.49 -5.39 1.81
N THR A 51 7.80 -5.26 1.61
CA THR A 51 8.68 -4.50 2.49
C THR A 51 8.86 -3.10 1.94
N LEU A 52 8.69 -2.10 2.80
CA LEU A 52 8.89 -0.69 2.47
C LEU A 52 10.10 -0.19 3.24
N TRP A 53 11.23 -0.17 2.54
CA TRP A 53 12.48 0.38 3.02
C TRP A 53 13.27 0.86 1.80
N THR A 54 13.73 2.11 1.81
CA THR A 54 14.42 2.65 0.64
C THR A 54 15.82 2.05 0.55
N THR A 55 16.02 1.16 -0.43
CA THR A 55 17.31 0.48 -0.64
C THR A 55 17.76 0.68 -2.08
N ASP A 56 19.08 0.87 -2.25
CA ASP A 56 19.69 0.89 -3.57
C ASP A 56 19.81 -0.55 -4.12
N GLN A 57 18.70 -1.03 -4.67
CA GLN A 57 18.60 -2.32 -5.35
C GLN A 57 18.06 -2.13 -6.76
N SER A 58 18.60 -2.92 -7.69
CA SER A 58 18.13 -2.90 -9.07
C SER A 58 16.69 -3.39 -9.18
N ALA A 59 15.85 -2.63 -9.91
CA ALA A 59 14.45 -2.95 -10.19
C ALA A 59 14.25 -4.24 -11.03
N ILE A 60 15.33 -4.86 -11.52
CA ILE A 60 15.30 -6.17 -12.18
C ILE A 60 14.98 -7.28 -11.18
N ASN A 61 15.31 -7.08 -9.90
CA ASN A 61 15.04 -8.05 -8.86
C ASN A 61 13.56 -8.00 -8.46
N LEU A 62 12.86 -9.11 -8.68
CA LEU A 62 11.47 -9.24 -8.29
C LEU A 62 11.34 -9.34 -6.77
N ASN A 63 10.26 -8.77 -6.23
CA ASN A 63 9.89 -8.87 -4.81
C ASN A 63 10.95 -8.31 -3.84
N MET A 64 11.74 -7.34 -4.27
CA MET A 64 12.69 -6.61 -3.42
C MET A 64 12.25 -5.16 -3.24
N ASP A 65 12.67 -4.60 -2.11
CA ASP A 65 12.54 -3.20 -1.79
C ASP A 65 13.45 -2.35 -2.69
N LEU A 66 12.89 -1.29 -3.25
CA LEU A 66 13.56 -0.42 -4.22
C LEU A 66 13.78 0.99 -3.64
N TYR A 67 13.91 1.97 -4.52
CA TYR A 67 14.31 3.33 -4.21
C TYR A 67 13.23 4.12 -3.43
N GLY A 68 11.95 3.81 -3.68
CA GLY A 68 10.81 4.48 -3.07
C GLY A 68 10.11 3.69 -1.96
N SER A 69 9.56 4.42 -1.00
CA SER A 69 8.62 3.90 -0.01
C SER A 69 7.31 4.68 -0.09
N HIS A 70 6.25 3.99 -0.51
CA HIS A 70 4.90 4.53 -0.68
C HIS A 70 3.90 3.66 0.10
N PRO A 71 3.72 3.94 1.41
CA PRO A 71 2.81 3.21 2.31
C PRO A 71 1.33 3.56 2.07
N VAL A 72 0.92 3.56 0.80
CA VAL A 72 -0.44 3.81 0.33
C VAL A 72 -0.93 2.61 -0.45
N TYR A 73 -2.18 2.23 -0.23
CA TYR A 73 -2.87 1.29 -1.09
C TYR A 73 -4.28 1.78 -1.42
N MET A 74 -4.75 1.39 -2.60
CA MET A 74 -6.13 1.54 -3.03
C MET A 74 -6.80 0.18 -3.01
N ASP A 75 -8.00 0.12 -2.45
CA ASP A 75 -8.83 -1.07 -2.43
C ASP A 75 -10.07 -0.83 -3.29
N LEU A 76 -10.16 -1.63 -4.36
CA LEU A 76 -11.26 -1.64 -5.31
C LEU A 76 -12.15 -2.86 -5.03
N ARG A 77 -13.42 -2.60 -4.75
CA ARG A 77 -14.44 -3.62 -4.42
C ARG A 77 -15.61 -3.54 -5.37
N ASN A 78 -16.32 -4.65 -5.54
CA ASN A 78 -17.56 -4.70 -6.30
C ASN A 78 -18.74 -4.88 -5.35
N VAL A 79 -19.40 -3.77 -5.01
CA VAL A 79 -20.52 -3.77 -4.07
C VAL A 79 -21.81 -3.69 -4.87
N GLY A 80 -22.53 -4.81 -4.96
CA GLY A 80 -23.85 -4.85 -5.61
C GLY A 80 -23.82 -4.58 -7.12
N GLY A 81 -22.70 -4.84 -7.80
CA GLY A 81 -22.52 -4.55 -9.22
C GLY A 81 -21.87 -3.19 -9.51
N GLU A 82 -21.65 -2.36 -8.49
CA GLU A 82 -20.94 -1.09 -8.61
C GLU A 82 -19.50 -1.19 -8.13
N ALA A 83 -18.57 -0.67 -8.92
CA ALA A 83 -17.18 -0.51 -8.50
C ALA A 83 -17.07 0.63 -7.49
N LYS A 84 -16.60 0.31 -6.28
CA LYS A 84 -16.29 1.29 -5.23
C LYS A 84 -14.82 1.19 -4.88
N ALA A 85 -14.13 2.33 -4.90
CA ALA A 85 -12.75 2.44 -4.50
C ALA A 85 -12.62 3.23 -3.20
N HIS A 86 -11.68 2.84 -2.35
CA HIS A 86 -11.19 3.68 -1.27
C HIS A 86 -9.67 3.59 -1.21
N GLY A 87 -9.03 4.58 -0.63
CA GLY A 87 -7.59 4.59 -0.39
C GLY A 87 -7.27 4.60 1.09
N VAL A 88 -6.15 4.00 1.44
CA VAL A 88 -5.60 4.05 2.79
C VAL A 88 -4.13 4.40 2.70
N LEU A 89 -3.73 5.45 3.41
CA LEU A 89 -2.35 5.88 3.56
C LEU A 89 -1.96 5.73 5.02
N LEU A 90 -0.81 5.10 5.28
CA LEU A 90 -0.13 5.17 6.56
C LEU A 90 1.01 6.20 6.43
N LEU A 91 0.84 7.38 7.03
CA LEU A 91 1.85 8.43 6.99
C LEU A 91 2.97 8.12 7.99
N ASN A 92 3.84 7.20 7.61
CA ASN A 92 4.99 6.76 8.42
C ASN A 92 6.19 6.45 7.51
N SER A 93 7.37 6.94 7.88
CA SER A 93 8.62 6.78 7.11
C SER A 93 9.58 5.74 7.67
N ASN A 94 9.24 5.09 8.79
CA ASN A 94 10.03 3.99 9.34
C ASN A 94 9.89 2.74 8.45
N GLY A 95 10.88 1.86 8.53
CA GLY A 95 10.83 0.57 7.86
C GLY A 95 9.58 -0.21 8.27
N MET A 96 8.92 -0.80 7.27
CA MET A 96 7.72 -1.57 7.55
C MET A 96 7.56 -2.76 6.61
N ASP A 97 6.99 -3.82 7.15
CA ASP A 97 6.53 -4.98 6.40
C ASP A 97 5.00 -4.98 6.39
N VAL A 98 4.42 -5.11 5.20
CA VAL A 98 2.99 -5.26 5.00
C VAL A 98 2.68 -6.68 4.56
N VAL A 99 2.03 -7.44 5.43
CA VAL A 99 1.69 -8.84 5.19
C VAL A 99 0.25 -8.94 4.71
N TYR A 100 0.07 -9.24 3.42
CA TYR A 100 -1.24 -9.48 2.81
C TYR A 100 -1.53 -10.98 2.71
N ARG A 101 -2.63 -11.45 3.32
CA ARG A 101 -3.06 -12.87 3.29
C ARG A 101 -4.34 -13.12 2.48
N GLY A 102 -4.79 -12.14 1.69
CA GLY A 102 -6.06 -12.22 0.96
C GLY A 102 -7.28 -11.81 1.79
N THR A 103 -7.38 -12.26 3.05
CA THR A 103 -8.48 -11.91 3.96
C THR A 103 -8.08 -10.94 5.07
N SER A 104 -6.79 -10.68 5.20
CA SER A 104 -6.24 -9.76 6.19
C SER A 104 -5.02 -9.02 5.63
N LEU A 105 -4.84 -7.79 6.07
CA LEU A 105 -3.67 -6.97 5.81
C LEU A 105 -3.06 -6.56 7.15
N THR A 106 -1.78 -6.83 7.38
CA THR A 106 -1.10 -6.53 8.64
C THR A 106 0.10 -5.65 8.40
N TYR A 107 0.17 -4.52 9.10
CA TYR A 107 1.31 -3.62 9.11
C TYR A 107 2.21 -3.95 10.29
N LYS A 108 3.50 -4.12 10.02
CA LYS A 108 4.55 -4.27 11.03
C LYS A 108 5.57 -3.17 10.81
N VAL A 109 5.60 -2.18 11.69
CA VAL A 109 6.47 -1.00 11.58
C VAL A 109 7.48 -0.99 12.71
N ILE A 110 8.73 -0.65 12.43
CA ILE A 110 9.82 -0.65 13.43
C ILE A 110 9.92 0.64 14.25
N GLY A 111 8.93 1.52 14.20
CA GLY A 111 8.91 2.77 14.97
C GLY A 111 7.89 3.80 14.48
N GLY A 112 7.87 4.95 15.14
CA GLY A 112 6.99 6.06 14.81
C GLY A 112 5.59 5.93 15.41
N VAL A 113 4.60 6.43 14.70
CA VAL A 113 3.19 6.47 15.16
C VAL A 113 2.25 5.92 14.08
N TYR A 114 1.03 5.56 14.49
CA TYR A 114 -0.05 5.24 13.58
C TYR A 114 -0.78 6.51 13.15
N ASP A 115 -0.42 7.03 11.97
CA ASP A 115 -1.13 8.15 11.34
C ASP A 115 -1.79 7.67 10.04
N PHE A 116 -3.05 7.22 10.15
CA PHE A 116 -3.81 6.66 9.04
C PHE A 116 -4.76 7.69 8.43
N TYR A 117 -4.71 7.82 7.11
CA TYR A 117 -5.65 8.61 6.31
C TYR A 117 -6.50 7.68 5.44
N PHE A 118 -7.80 7.91 5.44
CA PHE A 118 -8.78 7.15 4.66
C PHE A 118 -9.40 8.07 3.61
N PHE A 119 -9.32 7.66 2.34
CA PHE A 119 -9.88 8.36 1.20
C PHE A 119 -11.14 7.63 0.74
N SER A 120 -12.30 8.30 0.77
CA SER A 120 -13.59 7.65 0.64
C SER A 120 -13.97 7.25 -0.80
N GLY A 121 -13.26 7.75 -1.81
CA GLY A 121 -13.70 7.63 -3.20
C GLY A 121 -15.06 8.30 -3.44
N PRO A 122 -15.84 7.88 -4.45
CA PRO A 122 -16.10 6.47 -4.75
C PRO A 122 -15.37 5.88 -5.97
N SER A 123 -14.83 6.69 -6.88
CA SER A 123 -14.05 6.19 -8.02
C SER A 123 -12.55 6.13 -7.71
N PRO A 124 -11.77 5.29 -8.42
CA PRO A 124 -10.31 5.29 -8.30
C PRO A 124 -9.69 6.68 -8.53
N LEU A 125 -10.28 7.46 -9.44
CA LEU A 125 -9.82 8.81 -9.75
C LEU A 125 -10.05 9.77 -8.57
N ASP A 126 -11.20 9.67 -7.90
CA ASP A 126 -11.50 10.48 -6.71
C ASP A 126 -10.53 10.16 -5.56
N VAL A 127 -10.17 8.88 -5.39
CA VAL A 127 -9.19 8.46 -4.39
C VAL A 127 -7.81 9.08 -4.68
N VAL A 128 -7.37 9.06 -5.94
CA VAL A 128 -6.10 9.69 -6.34
C VAL A 128 -6.16 11.21 -6.18
N ASP A 129 -7.29 11.83 -6.52
CA ASP A 129 -7.48 13.27 -6.33
C ASP A 129 -7.35 13.65 -4.85
N GLN A 130 -8.07 12.97 -3.96
CA GLN A 130 -8.01 13.20 -2.51
C GLN A 130 -6.62 12.92 -1.93
N TYR A 131 -5.95 11.85 -2.39
CA TYR A 131 -4.59 11.52 -1.98
C TYR A 131 -3.61 12.64 -2.36
N THR A 132 -3.63 13.09 -3.62
CA THR A 132 -2.75 14.17 -4.08
C THR A 132 -3.09 15.54 -3.50
N GLN A 133 -4.32 15.76 -3.04
CA GLN A 133 -4.64 16.97 -2.25
C GLN A 133 -3.91 16.97 -0.90
N LEU A 134 -3.73 15.79 -0.28
CA LEU A 134 -3.06 15.67 1.01
C LEU A 134 -1.53 15.71 0.87
N ILE A 135 -0.96 14.90 -0.02
CA ILE A 135 0.51 14.76 -0.14
C ILE A 135 1.16 15.84 -1.02
N GLY A 136 0.37 16.60 -1.76
CA GLY A 136 0.84 17.58 -2.74
C GLY A 136 0.47 17.20 -4.17
N ARG A 137 0.03 18.21 -4.94
CA ARG A 137 -0.32 18.02 -6.35
C ARG A 137 0.95 17.77 -7.18
N PRO A 138 0.91 16.86 -8.17
CA PRO A 138 2.05 16.64 -9.07
C PRO A 138 2.49 17.95 -9.73
N ALA A 139 3.81 18.16 -9.78
CA ALA A 139 4.37 19.35 -10.43
C ALA A 139 4.04 19.36 -11.93
N PRO A 140 3.72 20.53 -12.51
CA PRO A 140 3.53 20.64 -13.95
C PRO A 140 4.86 20.35 -14.66
N MET A 141 4.79 19.51 -15.69
CA MET A 141 5.95 19.16 -16.50
C MET A 141 6.10 20.14 -17.66
N PRO A 142 7.31 20.67 -17.94
CA PRO A 142 7.52 21.55 -19.08
C PRO A 142 7.36 20.77 -20.40
N TYR A 143 6.87 21.41 -21.46
CA TYR A 143 6.50 20.70 -22.69
C TYR A 143 7.62 19.87 -23.31
N TRP A 144 8.88 20.33 -23.22
CA TRP A 144 10.05 19.61 -23.73
C TRP A 144 10.29 18.28 -23.02
N SER A 145 9.80 18.10 -21.78
CA SER A 145 10.02 16.87 -21.03
C SER A 145 9.16 15.69 -21.51
N LEU A 146 8.19 15.96 -22.39
CA LEU A 146 7.36 14.96 -23.06
C LEU A 146 7.92 14.58 -24.44
N GLY A 147 9.02 15.22 -24.85
CA GLY A 147 9.75 14.86 -26.06
C GLY A 147 10.54 13.57 -25.89
N GLU A 148 11.18 13.13 -26.96
CA GLU A 148 12.08 12.00 -26.93
C GLU A 148 13.43 12.38 -26.30
N TYR A 149 13.94 11.51 -25.42
CA TYR A 149 15.27 11.66 -24.83
C TYR A 149 16.23 10.69 -25.52
N TYR A 150 17.27 11.23 -26.13
CA TYR A 150 18.41 10.44 -26.60
C TYR A 150 19.50 10.46 -25.54
N LEU A 151 20.05 9.28 -25.25
CA LEU A 151 21.24 9.10 -24.42
C LEU A 151 22.51 9.22 -25.26
#